data_AF-A0A1X1PLH3-F1
#
_entry.id   AF-A0A1X1PLH3-F1
#
_cell.length_a   1.000
_cell.length_b   1.000
_cell.length_c   1.000
_cell.angle_alpha   90.00
_cell.angle_beta   90.00
_cell.angle_gamma   90.00
#
_symmetry.space_group_name_H-M   'P 1'
#
loop_
_entity.id
_entity.type
_entity.pdbx_description
1 polymer ?
#
loop_
_entity_poly.entity_id
_entity_poly.type
_entity_poly.pdbx_seq_one_letter_code
_entity_poly.pdbx_strand_id
1 'polypeptide(L)'
;MVLALYPEYKKLALNRDIVHRGASTKGVFQYRVVIFHLQQVLGHFAREKKYDRFYIGVTSNKEARLKDHQVNKPDYTWMVPIYEEDAVNVSNAFDLMEQEAINYFRTGFIDSNSGQKLTCGNGPSGASPKMCLYILVREKPGSNGKT
;
A
#
# COMPACT_ATOMS: atom_id res chain seq x y z
N MET A 1 18.83 3.45 -3.40
CA MET A 1 17.72 4.41 -3.54
C MET A 1 17.12 4.58 -2.14
N VAL A 2 16.74 5.79 -1.72
CA VAL A 2 16.16 6.01 -0.39
C VAL A 2 14.64 5.92 -0.50
N LEU A 3 13.98 5.20 0.41
CA LEU A 3 12.52 5.11 0.48
C LEU A 3 11.89 6.51 0.49
N ALA A 4 10.98 6.77 -0.44
CA ALA A 4 10.31 8.06 -0.59
C ALA A 4 8.79 7.90 -0.71
N LEU A 5 8.04 8.98 -0.45
CA LEU A 5 6.61 9.01 -0.77
C LEU A 5 6.40 8.96 -2.28
N TYR A 6 5.44 8.15 -2.70
CA TYR A 6 5.07 8.07 -4.10
C TYR A 6 4.48 9.42 -4.56
N PRO A 7 4.92 9.98 -5.69
CA PRO A 7 4.50 11.31 -6.10
C PRO A 7 2.99 11.43 -6.26
N GLU A 8 2.39 12.48 -5.72
CA GLU A 8 0.94 12.65 -5.65
C GLU A 8 0.27 12.64 -7.03
N TYR A 9 0.86 13.31 -8.02
CA TYR A 9 0.35 13.29 -9.40
C TYR A 9 0.34 11.88 -10.02
N LYS A 10 1.30 11.01 -9.65
CA LYS A 10 1.31 9.61 -10.09
C LYS A 10 0.28 8.80 -9.30
N LYS A 11 0.13 9.04 -7.99
CA LYS A 11 -0.93 8.44 -7.16
C LYS A 11 -2.31 8.72 -7.77
N LEU A 12 -2.59 9.96 -8.18
CA LEU A 12 -3.86 10.32 -8.82
C LEU A 12 -4.11 9.53 -10.11
N ALA A 13 -3.07 9.21 -10.88
CA ALA A 13 -3.19 8.36 -12.07
C ALA A 13 -3.48 6.87 -11.73
N LEU A 14 -3.02 6.40 -10.56
CA LEU A 14 -3.38 5.07 -10.03
C LEU A 14 -4.80 5.01 -9.48
N ASN A 15 -5.32 6.16 -9.03
CA ASN A 15 -6.51 6.29 -8.19
C ASN A 15 -7.61 7.18 -8.79
N ARG A 16 -7.69 7.35 -10.12
CA ARG A 16 -8.68 8.24 -10.78
C ARG A 16 -10.13 7.97 -10.36
N ASP A 17 -10.48 6.74 -10.01
CA ASP A 17 -11.84 6.36 -9.58
C ASP A 17 -12.07 6.42 -8.05
N ILE A 18 -11.02 6.71 -7.25
CA ILE A 18 -10.96 6.36 -5.83
C ILE A 18 -10.99 7.59 -4.90
N VAL A 19 -10.45 8.74 -5.34
CA VAL A 19 -10.44 9.99 -4.54
C VAL A 19 -11.87 10.51 -4.26
N HIS A 20 -12.89 10.03 -4.97
CA HIS A 20 -14.27 10.46 -4.83
C HIS A 20 -15.14 9.69 -3.82
N ARG A 21 -14.62 8.69 -3.09
CA ARG A 21 -15.45 7.91 -2.14
C ARG A 21 -15.05 7.97 -0.66
N GLY A 22 -14.23 8.94 -0.28
CA GLY A 22 -14.02 9.30 1.14
C GLY A 22 -14.98 10.39 1.66
N ALA A 23 -15.59 11.17 0.76
CA ALA A 23 -16.30 12.40 1.13
C ALA A 23 -17.82 12.23 1.42
N SER A 24 -18.36 11.01 1.43
CA SER A 24 -19.80 10.80 1.68
C SER A 24 -20.03 9.86 2.85
N THR A 25 -20.07 10.39 4.07
CA THR A 25 -20.92 10.01 5.24
C THR A 25 -21.26 8.53 5.54
N LYS A 26 -20.61 7.56 4.93
CA LYS A 26 -20.80 6.12 5.11
C LYS A 26 -19.41 5.50 5.26
N GLY A 27 -18.96 5.46 6.51
CA GLY A 27 -17.67 4.91 6.89
C GLY A 27 -17.43 3.50 6.35
N VAL A 28 -16.18 3.22 6.03
CA VAL A 28 -15.38 2.09 6.57
C VAL A 28 -16.11 0.77 6.84
N PHE A 29 -16.93 0.28 5.92
CA PHE A 29 -17.53 -1.05 6.07
C PHE A 29 -17.41 -1.94 4.84
N GLN A 30 -16.66 -1.54 3.82
CA GLN A 30 -16.48 -2.36 2.62
C GLN A 30 -15.02 -2.78 2.45
N TYR A 31 -14.58 -3.72 3.29
CA TYR A 31 -13.32 -4.47 3.14
C TYR A 31 -13.02 -4.87 1.67
N ARG A 32 -14.06 -5.29 0.93
CA ARG A 32 -13.95 -5.64 -0.49
C ARG A 32 -13.42 -4.51 -1.37
N VAL A 33 -13.79 -3.26 -1.06
CA VAL A 33 -13.32 -2.07 -1.78
C VAL A 33 -11.82 -1.87 -1.55
N VAL A 34 -11.36 -2.07 -0.31
CA VAL A 34 -9.94 -1.95 0.05
C VAL A 34 -9.09 -3.02 -0.65
N ILE A 35 -9.55 -4.28 -0.64
CA ILE A 35 -8.88 -5.36 -1.39
C ILE A 35 -8.81 -5.05 -2.87
N PHE A 36 -9.92 -4.60 -3.46
CA PHE A 36 -9.97 -4.23 -4.87
C PHE A 36 -8.99 -3.10 -5.20
N HIS A 37 -8.89 -2.06 -4.36
CA HIS A 37 -7.93 -0.98 -4.53
C HIS A 37 -6.48 -1.47 -4.44
N LEU A 38 -6.18 -2.31 -3.45
CA LEU A 38 -4.86 -2.92 -3.31
C LEU A 38 -4.52 -3.76 -4.56
N GLN A 39 -5.46 -4.52 -5.13
CA GLN A 39 -5.24 -5.24 -6.39
C GLN A 39 -4.91 -4.32 -7.55
N GLN A 40 -5.60 -3.18 -7.69
CA GLN A 40 -5.32 -2.21 -8.76
C GLN A 40 -3.92 -1.62 -8.64
N VAL A 41 -3.54 -1.17 -7.44
CA VAL A 41 -2.22 -0.57 -7.20
C VAL A 41 -1.11 -1.60 -7.35
N LEU A 42 -1.27 -2.81 -6.79
CA LEU A 42 -0.30 -3.89 -6.95
C LEU A 42 -0.23 -4.35 -8.42
N GLY A 43 -1.34 -4.36 -9.16
CA GLY A 43 -1.40 -4.63 -10.59
C GLY A 43 -0.56 -3.65 -11.40
N HIS A 44 -0.64 -2.35 -11.10
CA HIS A 44 0.23 -1.35 -11.71
C HIS A 44 1.70 -1.65 -11.48
N PHE A 45 2.11 -1.85 -10.22
CA PHE A 45 3.51 -2.13 -9.89
C PHE A 45 4.01 -3.46 -10.48
N ALA A 46 3.16 -4.50 -10.51
CA ALA A 46 3.49 -5.78 -11.13
C ALA A 46 3.76 -5.64 -12.64
N ARG A 47 2.94 -4.83 -13.34
CA ARG A 47 3.08 -4.60 -14.79
C ARG A 47 4.34 -3.82 -15.17
N GLU A 48 4.87 -2.99 -14.28
CA GLU A 48 6.15 -2.32 -14.51
C GLU A 48 7.34 -3.29 -14.49
N LYS A 49 7.16 -4.53 -14.00
CA LYS A 49 8.16 -5.62 -13.95
C LYS A 49 9.45 -5.32 -13.18
N LYS A 50 9.65 -4.09 -12.72
CA LYS A 50 10.80 -3.64 -11.94
C LYS A 50 10.60 -3.77 -10.43
N TYR A 51 9.39 -4.05 -9.95
CA TYR A 51 9.12 -4.29 -8.53
C TYR A 51 8.89 -5.78 -8.26
N ASP A 52 9.23 -6.24 -7.05
CA ASP A 52 9.13 -7.67 -6.68
C ASP A 52 8.55 -7.94 -5.29
N ARG A 53 8.42 -6.92 -4.46
CA ARG A 53 7.94 -7.05 -3.09
C ARG A 53 7.12 -5.85 -2.70
N PHE A 54 6.08 -6.11 -1.92
CA PHE A 54 5.29 -5.08 -1.26
C PHE A 54 5.14 -5.37 0.23
N TYR A 55 4.77 -4.35 0.99
CA TYR A 55 4.41 -4.46 2.40
C TYR A 55 3.20 -3.57 2.64
N ILE A 56 2.16 -4.10 3.28
CA ILE A 56 0.96 -3.34 3.64
C ILE A 56 1.17 -2.78 5.05
N GLY A 57 0.82 -1.52 5.28
CA GLY A 57 0.87 -0.96 6.62
C GLY A 57 -0.20 0.08 6.84
N VAL A 58 -0.58 0.26 8.10
CA VAL A 58 -1.36 1.44 8.53
C VAL A 58 -0.51 2.46 9.27
N THR A 59 -0.86 3.75 9.19
CA THR A 59 -0.27 4.86 9.97
C THR A 59 -1.26 5.99 10.27
N SER A 60 -1.11 6.68 11.40
CA SER A 60 -1.82 7.93 11.73
C SER A 60 -0.99 9.16 11.33
N ASN A 61 0.31 8.98 11.11
CA ASN A 61 1.23 10.00 10.66
C ASN A 61 2.14 9.43 9.57
N LYS A 62 1.93 9.88 8.31
CA LYS A 62 2.68 9.39 7.15
C LYS A 62 4.16 9.76 7.22
N GLU A 63 4.46 10.98 7.63
CA GLU A 63 5.83 11.51 7.65
C GLU A 63 6.68 10.81 8.71
N ALA A 64 6.13 10.64 9.91
CA ALA A 64 6.81 9.91 10.99
C ALA A 64 7.04 8.45 10.59
N ARG A 65 6.05 7.80 9.96
CA ARG A 65 6.16 6.41 9.51
C ARG A 65 7.12 6.24 8.33
N LEU A 66 7.17 7.21 7.42
CA LEU A 66 8.15 7.21 6.34
C LEU A 66 9.57 7.26 6.91
N LYS A 67 9.83 8.17 7.86
CA LYS A 67 11.14 8.29 8.52
C LYS A 67 11.54 6.99 9.24
N ASP A 68 10.60 6.37 9.95
CA ASP A 68 10.79 5.06 10.59
C ASP A 68 11.19 3.98 9.57
N HIS A 69 10.46 3.87 8.45
CA HIS A 69 10.78 2.89 7.41
C HIS A 69 12.06 3.19 6.63
N GLN A 70 12.45 4.45 6.48
CA GLN A 70 13.74 4.80 5.87
C GLN A 70 14.92 4.21 6.67
N VAL A 71 14.76 4.07 8.00
CA VAL A 71 15.75 3.44 8.87
C VAL A 71 15.58 1.91 8.90
N ASN A 72 14.35 1.44 9.09
CA ASN A 72 14.07 0.03 9.43
C ASN A 72 13.71 -0.86 8.23
N LYS A 73 13.39 -0.27 7.07
CA LYS A 73 13.03 -0.95 5.81
C LYS A 73 13.68 -0.26 4.60
N PRO A 74 15.02 -0.07 4.62
CA PRO A 74 15.72 0.68 3.59
C PRO A 74 15.71 -0.02 2.22
N ASP A 75 15.31 -1.29 2.17
CA ASP A 75 15.19 -2.06 0.93
C ASP A 75 13.95 -1.70 0.11
N TYR A 76 12.98 -0.97 0.67
CA TYR A 76 11.81 -0.50 -0.06
C TYR A 76 12.07 0.86 -0.74
N THR A 77 11.40 1.07 -1.87
CA THR A 77 11.61 2.26 -2.71
C THR A 77 10.53 3.30 -2.53
N TRP A 78 9.27 2.90 -2.54
CA TRP A 78 8.14 3.82 -2.44
C TRP A 78 7.24 3.49 -1.27
N MET A 79 6.76 4.52 -0.58
CA MET A 79 5.59 4.48 0.30
C MET A 79 4.42 5.10 -0.45
N VAL A 80 3.37 4.32 -0.70
CA VAL A 80 2.21 4.70 -1.50
C VAL A 80 0.98 4.74 -0.58
N PRO A 81 0.48 5.93 -0.21
CA PRO A 81 -0.79 6.04 0.50
C PRO A 81 -1.93 5.57 -0.40
N ILE A 82 -2.72 4.61 0.07
CA ILE A 82 -3.83 3.98 -0.67
C ILE A 82 -5.16 4.56 -0.24
N TYR A 83 -5.35 4.67 1.08
CA TYR A 83 -6.59 5.14 1.67
C TYR A 83 -6.28 6.02 2.87
N GLU A 84 -7.03 7.10 3.03
CA GLU A 84 -6.84 8.13 4.05
C GLU A 84 -8.24 8.54 4.53
N GLU A 85 -8.43 8.58 5.85
CA GLU A 85 -9.62 9.15 6.48
C GLU A 85 -9.33 10.51 7.10
N ASP A 86 -10.32 11.40 7.04
CA ASP A 86 -10.23 12.77 7.55
C ASP A 86 -10.19 12.83 9.08
N ALA A 87 -10.52 11.73 9.78
CA ALA A 87 -10.52 11.66 11.23
C ALA A 87 -10.01 10.30 11.74
N VAL A 88 -9.46 10.30 12.96
CA VAL A 88 -9.07 9.06 13.66
C VAL A 88 -10.33 8.26 13.90
N ASN A 89 -10.49 7.19 13.15
CA ASN A 89 -11.52 6.22 13.45
C ASN A 89 -11.13 5.52 14.75
N VAL A 90 -11.81 5.86 15.84
CA VAL A 90 -11.56 5.33 17.19
C VAL A 90 -11.95 3.84 17.30
N SER A 91 -12.50 3.26 16.22
CA SER A 91 -12.86 1.86 16.12
C SER A 91 -11.72 1.01 15.53
N ASN A 92 -11.60 -0.24 15.97
CA ASN A 92 -10.64 -1.24 15.46
C ASN A 92 -10.85 -1.62 13.97
N ALA A 93 -11.66 -0.89 13.21
CA ALA A 93 -12.01 -1.20 11.83
C ALA A 93 -10.79 -1.20 10.88
N PHE A 94 -9.84 -0.29 11.08
CA PHE A 94 -8.60 -0.28 10.30
C PHE A 94 -7.67 -1.43 10.62
N ASP A 95 -7.61 -1.86 11.87
CA ASP A 95 -6.77 -2.99 12.29
C ASP A 95 -7.31 -4.28 11.67
N LEU A 96 -8.64 -4.46 11.72
CA LEU A 96 -9.30 -5.58 11.04
C LEU A 96 -9.09 -5.52 9.53
N MET A 97 -9.20 -4.34 8.93
CA MET A 97 -8.94 -4.13 7.50
C MET A 97 -7.50 -4.47 7.11
N GLU A 98 -6.51 -4.03 7.88
CA GLU A 98 -5.10 -4.33 7.64
C GLU A 98 -4.84 -5.83 7.76
N GLN A 99 -5.31 -6.47 8.84
CA GLN A 99 -5.13 -7.91 9.06
C GLN A 99 -5.77 -8.73 7.95
N GLU A 100 -6.99 -8.39 7.55
CA GLU A 100 -7.68 -9.05 6.44
C GLU A 100 -6.94 -8.86 5.11
N ALA A 101 -6.44 -7.66 4.83
CA ALA A 101 -5.62 -7.41 3.65
C ALA A 101 -4.31 -8.21 3.67
N ILE A 102 -3.62 -8.26 4.81
CA ILE A 102 -2.41 -9.08 4.99
C ILE A 102 -2.74 -10.56 4.77
N ASN A 103 -3.84 -11.06 5.33
CA ASN A 103 -4.26 -12.45 5.19
C ASN A 103 -4.59 -12.79 3.73
N TYR A 104 -5.33 -11.91 3.04
CA TYR A 104 -5.69 -12.08 1.63
C TYR A 104 -4.45 -12.14 0.73
N PHE A 105 -3.49 -11.24 0.96
CA PHE A 105 -2.30 -11.10 0.13
C PHE A 105 -1.06 -11.86 0.64
N ARG A 106 -1.21 -12.69 1.68
CA ARG A 106 -0.08 -13.36 2.36
C ARG A 106 0.78 -14.18 1.41
N THR A 107 0.17 -14.82 0.41
CA THR A 107 0.87 -15.65 -0.59
C THR A 107 1.54 -14.82 -1.70
N GLY A 108 1.43 -13.50 -1.61
CA GLY A 108 1.78 -12.52 -2.65
C GLY A 108 0.59 -12.14 -3.51
N PHE A 109 0.86 -11.35 -4.54
CA PHE A 109 -0.11 -10.95 -5.55
C PHE A 109 0.42 -11.34 -6.93
N ILE A 110 -0.42 -11.98 -7.75
CA ILE A 110 -0.11 -12.31 -9.14
C ILE A 110 -1.04 -11.49 -10.01
N ASP A 111 -0.48 -10.60 -10.84
CA ASP A 111 -1.26 -9.87 -11.84
C ASP A 111 -1.56 -10.83 -13.01
N SER A 112 -2.84 -11.14 -13.22
CA SER A 112 -3.29 -12.05 -14.26
C SER A 112 -2.94 -11.58 -15.67
N ASN A 113 -2.78 -10.27 -15.87
CA ASN A 113 -2.48 -9.68 -17.18
C ASN A 113 -1.00 -9.81 -17.57
N SER A 114 -0.09 -9.64 -16.61
CA SER A 114 1.36 -9.68 -16.86
C SER A 114 2.04 -10.97 -16.42
N GLY A 115 1.33 -11.82 -15.66
CA GLY A 115 1.88 -13.02 -15.02
C GLY A 115 2.91 -12.74 -13.93
N GLN A 116 3.14 -11.46 -13.57
CA GLN A 116 4.13 -11.08 -12.59
C GLN A 116 3.61 -11.26 -11.17
N LYS A 117 4.50 -11.79 -10.31
CA LYS A 117 4.25 -11.97 -8.90
C LYS A 117 4.99 -10.93 -8.08
N LEU A 118 4.26 -10.24 -7.20
CA LEU A 118 4.83 -9.48 -6.10
C LEU A 118 4.72 -10.29 -4.81
N THR A 119 5.80 -10.36 -4.04
CA THR A 119 5.84 -11.06 -2.76
C THR A 119 5.36 -10.14 -1.62
N CYS A 120 4.55 -10.67 -0.71
CA CYS A 120 4.15 -9.94 0.49
C CYS A 120 5.26 -10.04 1.55
N GLY A 121 5.73 -8.89 2.03
CA GLY A 121 6.78 -8.78 3.05
C GLY A 121 6.25 -8.62 4.48
N ASN A 122 4.93 -8.73 4.68
CA ASN A 122 4.31 -8.64 6.00
C ASN A 122 4.58 -9.90 6.85
N GLY A 123 4.88 -9.70 8.13
CA GLY A 123 4.80 -10.76 9.15
C GLY A 123 3.35 -11.03 9.59
N PRO A 124 3.11 -11.99 10.52
CA PRO A 124 1.77 -12.42 10.92
C PRO A 124 0.95 -11.39 11.74
N SER A 125 1.49 -10.22 12.05
CA SER A 125 0.82 -9.22 12.92
C SER A 125 0.60 -7.89 12.19
N GLY A 126 -0.63 -7.39 12.22
CA GLY A 126 -0.97 -6.00 11.92
C GLY A 126 -0.70 -5.08 13.13
N ALA A 127 -0.69 -3.77 12.90
CA ALA A 127 -0.36 -2.76 13.89
C ALA A 127 -1.60 -1.97 14.35
N SER A 128 -1.54 -1.39 15.56
CA SER A 128 -2.63 -0.70 16.29
C SER A 128 -3.23 0.55 15.57
N PRO A 129 -4.39 1.11 15.99
CA PRO A 129 -5.38 1.81 15.15
C PRO A 129 -4.96 3.18 14.60
N LYS A 130 -5.27 3.42 13.32
CA LYS A 130 -4.67 4.48 12.49
C LYS A 130 -5.55 4.93 11.30
N MET A 131 -5.25 6.10 10.72
CA MET A 131 -6.07 6.82 9.72
C MET A 131 -5.71 6.58 8.25
N CYS A 132 -4.58 5.94 7.97
CA CYS A 132 -4.07 5.79 6.61
C CYS A 132 -3.58 4.37 6.37
N LEU A 133 -4.08 3.75 5.30
CA LEU A 133 -3.53 2.53 4.72
C LEU A 133 -2.53 2.89 3.62
N TYR A 134 -1.33 2.33 3.69
CA TYR A 134 -0.30 2.48 2.66
C TYR A 134 0.28 1.13 2.27
N ILE A 135 0.95 1.10 1.13
CA ILE A 135 1.89 0.02 0.81
C ILE A 135 3.29 0.58 0.69
N LEU A 136 4.29 -0.21 1.06
CA LEU A 136 5.65 -0.05 0.58
C LEU A 136 5.83 -0.94 -0.65
N VAL A 137 6.57 -0.49 -1.66
CA VAL A 137 6.98 -1.32 -2.79
C VAL A 137 8.48 -1.25 -2.99
N ARG A 138 9.09 -2.40 -3.21
CA ARG A 138 10.52 -2.55 -3.44
C ARG A 138 10.79 -2.76 -4.92
N GLU A 139 11.76 -2.00 -5.41
CA GLU A 139 12.35 -2.20 -6.73
C GLU A 139 13.40 -3.32 -6.70
N LYS A 140 13.42 -4.14 -7.75
CA LYS A 140 14.35 -5.26 -7.90
C LYS A 140 15.79 -4.74 -7.90
N PRO A 141 16.73 -5.42 -7.21
CA PRO A 141 18.15 -5.12 -7.33
C PRO A 141 18.59 -5.18 -8.80
N GLY A 142 19.23 -4.13 -9.30
CA GLY A 142 19.72 -4.07 -10.69
C GLY A 142 18.74 -3.54 -11.73
N SER A 143 17.52 -3.13 -11.36
CA SER A 143 16.60 -2.43 -12.28
C SER A 143 16.93 -0.96 -12.54
N ASN A 144 17.96 -0.41 -11.88
CA ASN A 144 18.62 0.84 -12.29
C ASN A 144 19.43 0.59 -13.57
N GLY A 145 18.73 0.35 -14.67
CA GLY A 145 19.27 0.57 -16.00
C GLY A 145 19.60 2.05 -16.11
N LYS A 146 20.89 2.38 -16.11
CA LYS A 146 21.36 3.57 -16.80
C LYS A 146 20.82 3.49 -18.23
N THR A 147 19.92 4.39 -18.58
CA THR A 147 19.71 4.86 -19.97
C THR A 147 19.85 6.36 -19.94
#